data_AF-L8JLS8-F1
#
_entry.id   AF-L8JLS8-F1
#
_cell.length_a   1.000
_cell.length_b   1.000
_cell.length_c   1.000
_cell.angle_alpha   90.00
_cell.angle_beta   90.00
_cell.angle_gamma   90.00
#
_symmetry.space_group_name_H-M   'P 1'
#
loop_
_entity.id
_entity.type
_entity.pdbx_description
1 polymer ?
#
loop_
_entity_poly.entity_id
_entity_poly.type
_entity_poly.pdbx_seq_one_letter_code
_entity_poly.pdbx_strand_id
1 'polypeptide(L)'
;MRIFSTASLDEQRALISILVEMKDATVKHPNWPDDVVHRAAIVTEKAGELIRAALNHHYEGGELAEMNKESIQTGATALRFIVNSKKGGSNG
;
A
#
# COMPACT_ATOMS: atom_id res chain seq x y z
N MET A 1 -4.54 -18.83 -12.45
CA MET A 1 -4.13 -17.41 -12.43
C MET A 1 -2.62 -17.37 -12.63
N ARG A 2 -2.10 -16.84 -13.75
CA ARG A 2 -0.67 -16.99 -14.16
C ARG A 2 0.35 -16.28 -13.25
N ILE A 3 -0.10 -15.39 -12.36
CA ILE A 3 0.78 -14.61 -11.48
C ILE A 3 1.56 -15.49 -10.48
N PHE A 4 0.93 -16.53 -9.92
CA PHE A 4 1.58 -17.39 -8.93
C PHE A 4 2.53 -18.42 -9.56
N SER A 5 2.43 -18.67 -10.87
CA SER A 5 3.35 -19.58 -11.57
C SER A 5 4.66 -18.93 -11.98
N THR A 6 4.76 -17.59 -11.93
CA THR A 6 5.95 -16.84 -12.37
C THR A 6 6.66 -16.10 -11.26
N ALA A 7 5.97 -15.79 -10.15
CA ALA A 7 6.55 -15.15 -8.98
C ALA A 7 7.26 -16.17 -8.09
N SER A 8 8.43 -15.80 -7.58
CA SER A 8 9.13 -16.51 -6.50
C SER A 8 8.29 -16.55 -5.21
N LEU A 9 8.63 -17.45 -4.28
CA LEU A 9 7.93 -17.55 -2.99
C LEU A 9 7.96 -16.25 -2.19
N ASP A 10 9.04 -15.47 -2.29
CA ASP A 10 9.17 -14.21 -1.55
C ASP A 10 8.32 -13.10 -2.17
N GLU A 11 8.26 -13.02 -3.50
CA GLU A 11 7.32 -12.11 -4.18
C GLU A 11 5.87 -12.47 -3.86
N GLN A 12 5.54 -13.77 -3.81
CA GLN A 12 4.20 -14.22 -3.42
C GLN A 12 3.87 -13.82 -1.98
N ARG A 13 4.81 -13.98 -1.03
CA ARG A 13 4.64 -13.54 0.36
C ARG A 13 4.42 -12.03 0.44
N ALA A 14 5.23 -11.23 -0.26
CA ALA A 14 5.08 -9.78 -0.28
C ALA A 14 3.70 -9.35 -0.81
N LEU A 15 3.23 -9.97 -1.89
CA LEU A 15 1.89 -9.73 -2.45
C LEU A 15 0.77 -10.12 -1.46
N ILE A 16 0.92 -11.24 -0.76
CA ILE A 16 -0.03 -11.67 0.28
C ILE A 16 -0.06 -10.66 1.42
N SER A 17 1.10 -10.19 1.91
CA SER A 17 1.19 -9.18 2.97
C SER A 17 0.49 -7.88 2.57
N ILE A 18 0.68 -7.41 1.33
CA ILE A 18 -0.02 -6.24 0.79
C ILE A 18 -1.53 -6.46 0.75
N LEU A 19 -1.99 -7.63 0.33
CA LEU A 19 -3.42 -7.97 0.26
C LEU A 19 -4.07 -8.05 1.65
N VAL A 20 -3.35 -8.59 2.64
CA VAL A 20 -3.81 -8.65 4.03
C VAL A 20 -3.90 -7.24 4.60
N GLU A 21 -2.85 -6.43 4.49
CA GLU A 21 -2.84 -5.06 4.99
C GLU A 21 -3.94 -4.21 4.33
N MET A 22 -4.20 -4.37 3.03
CA MET A 22 -5.29 -3.65 2.35
C MET A 22 -6.66 -3.99 2.96
N LYS A 23 -6.91 -5.26 3.29
CA LYS A 23 -8.16 -5.68 3.94
C LYS A 23 -8.27 -5.07 5.33
N ASP A 24 -7.20 -5.14 6.12
CA ASP A 24 -7.17 -4.58 7.47
C ASP A 24 -7.36 -3.06 7.47
N ALA A 25 -6.68 -2.35 6.57
CA ALA A 25 -6.83 -0.90 6.39
C ALA A 25 -8.24 -0.52 5.92
N THR A 26 -8.91 -1.36 5.14
CA THR A 26 -10.30 -1.14 4.74
C THR A 26 -11.28 -1.26 5.91
N VAL A 27 -11.01 -2.18 6.84
CA VAL A 27 -11.80 -2.32 8.08
C VAL A 27 -11.52 -1.16 9.05
N LYS A 28 -10.25 -0.80 9.25
CA LYS A 28 -9.83 0.30 10.14
C LYS A 28 -10.26 1.67 9.65
N HIS A 29 -10.20 1.89 8.33
CA HIS A 29 -10.53 3.15 7.68
C HIS A 29 -11.60 2.89 6.60
N PRO A 30 -12.87 2.68 6.97
CA PRO A 30 -13.93 2.31 6.02
C PRO A 30 -14.25 3.43 5.03
N ASN A 31 -14.14 4.68 5.47
CA ASN A 31 -14.41 5.86 4.65
C ASN A 31 -13.23 6.13 3.71
N TRP A 32 -13.35 5.66 2.47
CA TRP A 32 -12.42 6.01 1.41
C TRP A 32 -12.95 7.25 0.67
N PRO A 33 -12.13 8.28 0.37
CA PRO A 33 -12.59 9.47 -0.34
C PRO A 33 -13.22 9.11 -1.70
N ASP A 34 -14.13 9.92 -2.21
CA ASP A 34 -14.75 9.68 -3.52
C ASP A 34 -13.93 10.23 -4.68
N ASP A 35 -13.25 11.36 -4.49
CA ASP A 35 -12.46 12.00 -5.52
C ASP A 35 -11.04 11.42 -5.61
N VAL A 36 -10.50 11.44 -6.83
CA VAL A 36 -9.21 10.82 -7.14
C VAL A 36 -8.01 11.58 -6.56
N VAL A 37 -8.15 12.87 -6.27
CA VAL A 37 -7.06 13.71 -5.76
C VAL A 37 -6.78 13.38 -4.30
N HIS A 38 -7.81 13.33 -3.44
CA HIS A 38 -7.63 12.93 -2.04
C HIS A 38 -7.16 11.48 -1.93
N ARG A 39 -7.65 10.57 -2.78
CA ARG A 39 -7.14 9.19 -2.81
C ARG A 39 -5.66 9.13 -3.15
N ALA A 40 -5.20 9.91 -4.13
CA ALA A 40 -3.79 9.98 -4.49
C ALA A 40 -2.95 10.58 -3.34
N ALA A 41 -3.47 11.60 -2.65
CA ALA A 41 -2.80 12.18 -1.49
C ALA A 41 -2.56 11.16 -0.37
N ILE A 42 -3.51 10.26 -0.08
CA ILE A 42 -3.31 9.18 0.92
C ILE A 42 -2.19 8.22 0.48
N VAL A 43 -2.07 7.91 -0.82
CA VAL A 43 -0.95 7.09 -1.33
C VAL A 43 0.38 7.82 -1.08
N THR A 44 0.44 9.12 -1.38
CA THR A 44 1.63 9.95 -1.16
C THR A 44 2.01 10.05 0.32
N GLU A 45 1.03 10.15 1.22
CA GLU A 45 1.25 10.15 2.67
C GLU A 45 2.01 8.89 3.11
N LYS A 46 1.56 7.70 2.68
CA LYS A 46 2.24 6.43 2.99
C LYS A 46 3.63 6.33 2.38
N ALA A 47 3.80 6.79 1.14
CA ALA A 47 5.13 6.87 0.53
C ALA A 47 6.08 7.79 1.33
N GLY A 48 5.57 8.89 1.89
CA GLY A 48 6.32 9.77 2.78
C GLY A 48 6.72 9.11 4.11
N GLU A 49 5.83 8.30 4.70
CA GLU A 49 6.15 7.49 5.89
C GLU A 49 7.23 6.45 5.60
N LEU A 50 7.19 5.80 4.43
CA LEU A 50 8.26 4.90 3.98
C LEU A 50 9.60 5.63 3.83
N ILE A 51 9.62 6.83 3.24
CA ILE A 51 10.84 7.65 3.14
C ILE A 51 11.37 7.96 4.54
N ARG A 52 10.49 8.37 5.48
CA ARG A 52 10.88 8.64 6.87
C ARG A 52 11.48 7.40 7.53
N ALA A 53 10.86 6.23 7.40
CA ALA A 53 11.37 4.97 7.94
C ALA A 53 12.75 4.62 7.36
N ALA A 54 12.95 4.84 6.05
CA ALA A 54 14.23 4.61 5.39
C ALA A 54 15.33 5.56 5.90
N LEU A 55 15.01 6.84 6.07
CA LEU A 55 15.92 7.83 6.64
C LEU A 55 16.29 7.46 8.08
N ASN A 56 15.30 7.11 8.91
CA ASN A 56 15.53 6.71 10.29
C ASN A 56 16.41 5.45 10.37
N HIS A 57 16.18 4.45 9.52
CA HIS A 57 17.03 3.26 9.47
C HIS A 57 18.47 3.60 9.09
N HIS A 58 18.66 4.45 8.08
CA HIS A 58 19.98 4.77 7.55
C HIS A 58 20.79 5.72 8.45
N TYR A 59 20.15 6.74 9.03
CA TYR A 59 20.84 7.81 9.76
C TYR A 59 20.66 7.73 11.28
N GLU A 60 19.60 7.10 11.77
CA GLU A 60 19.22 7.14 13.19
C GLU A 60 19.19 5.76 13.86
N GLY A 61 19.61 4.70 13.15
CA GLY A 61 19.62 3.33 13.67
C GLY A 61 18.23 2.72 13.85
N GLY A 62 17.22 3.23 13.13
CA GLY A 62 15.86 2.68 13.14
C GLY A 62 15.79 1.22 12.65
N GLU A 63 14.72 0.51 13.01
CA GLU A 63 14.59 -0.90 12.67
C GLU A 63 14.18 -1.13 11.21
N LEU A 64 14.78 -2.12 10.54
CA LEU A 64 14.39 -2.55 9.19
C LEU A 64 12.93 -3.03 9.14
N ALA A 65 12.39 -3.52 10.26
CA ALA A 65 11.00 -3.94 10.38
C ALA A 65 10.02 -2.79 10.13
N GLU A 66 10.35 -1.56 10.55
CA GLU A 66 9.52 -0.38 10.28
C GLU A 66 9.53 -0.01 8.80
N MET A 67 10.69 -0.07 8.12
CA MET A 67 10.73 0.11 6.67
C MET A 67 9.86 -0.92 5.94
N ASN A 68 9.95 -2.19 6.35
CA ASN A 68 9.15 -3.26 5.76
C ASN A 68 7.65 -3.00 5.96
N LYS A 69 7.23 -2.65 7.18
CA LYS A 69 5.85 -2.30 7.51
C LYS A 69 5.33 -1.15 6.64
N GLU A 70 6.07 -0.04 6.56
CA GLU A 70 5.64 1.13 5.78
C GLU A 70 5.62 0.83 4.26
N SER A 71 6.50 -0.05 3.78
CA SER A 71 6.47 -0.50 2.38
C SER A 71 5.21 -1.31 2.05
N ILE A 72 4.79 -2.19 2.97
CA ILE A 72 3.56 -2.99 2.85
C ILE A 72 2.33 -2.08 2.88
N GLN A 73 2.27 -1.12 3.81
CA GLN A 73 1.19 -0.14 3.89
C GLN A 73 1.10 0.74 2.64
N THR A 74 2.24 1.15 2.09
CA THR A 74 2.30 1.92 0.83
C THR A 74 1.73 1.10 -0.32
N GLY A 75 2.17 -0.16 -0.47
CA GLY A 75 1.65 -1.08 -1.49
C GLY A 75 0.16 -1.35 -1.32
N ALA A 76 -0.31 -1.56 -0.08
CA ALA A 76 -1.72 -1.78 0.24
C ALA A 76 -2.60 -0.59 -0.12
N THR A 77 -2.12 0.63 0.17
CA THR A 77 -2.81 1.88 -0.16
C THR A 77 -2.88 2.10 -1.66
N ALA A 78 -1.78 1.86 -2.38
CA ALA A 78 -1.76 1.91 -3.84
C ALA A 78 -2.70 0.86 -4.47
N LEU A 79 -2.75 -0.35 -3.94
CA LEU A 79 -3.69 -1.38 -4.38
C LEU A 79 -5.15 -0.97 -4.11
N ARG A 80 -5.44 -0.41 -2.93
CA ARG A 80 -6.77 0.12 -2.58
C ARG A 80 -7.20 1.22 -3.54
N PHE A 81 -6.29 2.12 -3.92
CA PHE A 81 -6.52 3.12 -4.96
C PHE A 81 -6.95 2.43 -6.27
N ILE A 82 -6.17 1.49 -6.79
CA ILE A 82 -6.46 0.79 -8.07
C ILE A 82 -7.83 0.11 -8.03
N VAL A 83 -8.15 -0.59 -6.95
CA VAL A 83 -9.41 -1.34 -6.81
C VAL A 83 -10.62 -0.39 -6.77
N ASN A 84 -10.50 0.77 -6.13
CA ASN A 84 -11.59 1.74 -6.02
C ASN A 84 -11.66 2.75 -7.17
N SER A 85 -10.57 2.94 -7.93
CA SER A 85 -10.56 3.77 -9.14
C SER A 85 -11.38 3.17 -10.28
N LYS A 86 -11.51 1.83 -10.33
CA LYS A 86 -12.37 1.15 -11.33
C LYS A 86 -13.88 1.30 -11.06
N LYS A 87 -14.28 1.70 -9.85
CA LYS A 87 -15.70 1.91 -9.50
C LYS A 87 -16.23 3.29 -9.88
N GLY A 88 -15.36 4.23 -10.29
CA GLY A 88 -15.71 5.59 -10.70
C GLY A 88 -15.87 5.78 -12.21
N GLY A 89 -15.94 4.70 -13.00
CA GLY A 89 -16.09 4.75 -14.46
C GLY A 89 -17.54 4.98 -14.90
N SER A 90 -18.10 6.15 -14.59
CA SER A 90 -19.27 6.71 -15.27
C SER A 90 -19.09 8.22 -15.36
N ASN A 91 -18.16 8.64 -16.22
CA ASN A 91 -18.27 9.95 -16.84
C ASN A 91 -18.87 9.73 -18.23
N GLY A 92 -20.20 9.76 -18.25
CA GLY A 92 -21.11 9.77 -19.39
C GLY A 92 -22.44 10.32 -18.88
#